data_AF-A0A0Q7BM44-F1
#
_entry.id   AF-A0A0Q7BM44-F1
#
_cell.length_a   1.000
_cell.length_b   1.000
_cell.length_c   1.000
_cell.angle_alpha   90.00
_cell.angle_beta   90.00
_cell.angle_gamma   90.00
#
_symmetry.space_group_name_H-M   'P 1'
#
loop_
_entity.id
_entity.type
_entity.pdbx_description
1 polymer ?
#
loop_
_entity_poly.entity_id
_entity_poly.type
_entity_poly.pdbx_seq_one_letter_code
_entity_poly.pdbx_strand_id
1 'polypeptide(L)'
;MHRIRTTTVALLSSAALTVGVAPIAAQADRPDPAPCAKQERQVQKAEDALARVTAVFAKQKEHVADARQDVKHADNRSERSAAIAALHDAQAKKSKAGEAKKAQQMRLAKANERLESCTAAQETPAS
;
A
#
# COMPACT_ATOMS: atom_id res chain seq x y z
N MET A 1 4.87 -22.17 37.57
CA MET A 1 3.47 -21.79 37.88
C MET A 1 2.71 -21.77 36.56
N HIS A 2 2.17 -22.91 36.13
CA HIS A 2 0.75 -23.29 36.22
C HIS A 2 -0.21 -22.39 35.42
N ARG A 3 -0.70 -23.03 34.35
CA ARG A 3 -1.71 -22.69 33.33
C ARG A 3 -2.91 -21.88 33.85
N ILE A 4 -3.43 -21.00 33.00
CA ILE A 4 -4.87 -20.82 32.86
C ILE A 4 -5.22 -20.90 31.37
N ARG A 5 -5.82 -22.04 31.01
CA ARG A 5 -6.62 -22.22 29.80
C ARG A 5 -8.02 -21.68 30.13
N THR A 6 -8.57 -20.82 29.29
CA THR A 6 -10.01 -20.56 29.25
C THR A 6 -10.47 -20.60 27.80
N THR A 7 -11.00 -21.77 27.45
CA THR A 7 -11.88 -22.05 26.33
C THR A 7 -13.26 -21.47 26.62
N THR A 8 -13.82 -20.71 25.68
CA THR A 8 -15.27 -20.51 25.56
C THR A 8 -15.68 -20.74 24.12
N VAL A 9 -16.25 -21.94 23.92
CA VAL A 9 -17.02 -22.35 22.76
C VAL A 9 -18.41 -21.72 22.91
N ALA A 10 -18.87 -20.97 21.91
CA ALA A 10 -20.27 -20.62 21.77
C ALA A 10 -20.81 -21.30 20.51
N LEU A 11 -21.36 -22.50 20.72
CA LEU A 11 -22.21 -23.21 19.76
C LEU A 11 -23.56 -22.49 19.72
N LEU A 12 -23.88 -21.87 18.59
CA LEU A 12 -25.26 -21.50 18.26
C LEU A 12 -25.75 -22.47 17.18
N SER A 13 -26.46 -23.49 17.64
CA SER A 13 -27.25 -24.40 16.83
C SER A 13 -28.51 -23.70 16.35
N SER A 14 -28.67 -23.56 15.04
CA SER A 14 -29.94 -23.13 14.42
C SER A 14 -30.20 -23.94 13.15
N ALA A 15 -31.20 -24.82 13.27
CA ALA A 15 -32.09 -25.34 12.23
C ALA A 15 -31.50 -26.19 11.09
N ALA A 16 -31.78 -27.49 11.21
CA ALA A 16 -31.83 -28.43 10.11
C ALA A 16 -32.97 -28.07 9.13
N LEU A 17 -32.64 -27.94 7.84
CA LEU A 17 -33.56 -28.09 6.72
C LEU A 17 -33.04 -29.25 5.87
N THR A 18 -33.70 -30.40 5.98
CA THR A 18 -33.45 -31.58 5.16
C THR A 18 -34.05 -31.38 3.77
N VAL A 19 -33.20 -31.31 2.73
CA VAL A 19 -33.56 -31.61 1.35
C VAL A 19 -32.44 -32.50 0.79
N GLY A 20 -32.84 -33.66 0.25
CA GLY A 20 -31.93 -34.73 -0.15
C GLY A 20 -31.10 -34.42 -1.39
N VAL A 21 -30.02 -35.20 -1.50
CA VAL A 21 -29.24 -35.68 -2.67
C VAL A 21 -27.79 -35.85 -2.18
N ALA A 22 -27.27 -37.07 -2.33
CA ALA A 22 -25.95 -37.48 -1.83
C ALA A 22 -24.81 -36.58 -2.33
N PRO A 23 -23.82 -36.20 -1.50
CA PRO A 23 -22.60 -35.62 -2.01
C PRO A 23 -21.49 -36.69 -2.07
N ILE A 24 -21.01 -36.85 -3.28
CA ILE A 24 -19.70 -37.34 -3.69
C ILE A 24 -18.64 -36.70 -2.77
N ALA A 25 -17.63 -37.47 -2.36
CA ALA A 25 -16.56 -37.04 -1.45
C ALA A 25 -16.00 -35.66 -1.84
N ALA A 26 -16.32 -34.65 -1.02
CA ALA A 26 -15.87 -33.28 -1.19
C ALA A 26 -14.36 -33.20 -0.95
N GLN A 27 -13.64 -32.72 -1.96
CA GLN A 27 -12.28 -32.22 -1.81
C GLN A 27 -12.28 -31.18 -0.68
N ALA A 28 -11.36 -31.30 0.26
CA ALA A 28 -11.25 -30.40 1.41
C ALA A 28 -11.36 -28.93 0.98
N ASP A 29 -12.45 -28.29 1.39
CA ASP A 29 -12.72 -26.86 1.26
C ASP A 29 -11.51 -26.08 1.77
N ARG A 30 -10.68 -25.57 0.85
CA ARG A 30 -9.86 -24.41 1.15
C ARG A 30 -10.85 -23.25 1.26
N PRO A 31 -10.86 -22.47 2.35
CA PRO A 31 -11.74 -21.31 2.43
C PRO A 31 -11.46 -20.42 1.23
N ASP A 32 -12.43 -20.31 0.34
CA ASP A 32 -12.30 -19.48 -0.84
C ASP A 32 -12.08 -18.03 -0.36
N PRO A 33 -11.06 -17.33 -0.87
CA PRO A 33 -10.82 -15.97 -0.46
C PRO A 33 -12.07 -15.13 -0.77
N ALA A 34 -12.45 -14.29 0.19
CA ALA A 34 -13.58 -13.37 0.03
C ALA A 34 -13.49 -12.65 -1.33
N PRO A 35 -14.62 -12.47 -2.03
CA PRO A 35 -14.62 -11.82 -3.32
C PRO A 35 -13.97 -10.45 -3.21
N CYS A 36 -13.14 -10.10 -4.20
CA CYS A 36 -12.37 -8.85 -4.25
C CYS A 36 -11.24 -8.64 -3.22
N ALA A 37 -10.99 -9.59 -2.30
CA ALA A 37 -9.93 -9.46 -1.27
C ALA A 37 -8.52 -9.23 -1.85
N LYS A 38 -8.26 -9.63 -3.10
CA LYS A 38 -6.98 -9.38 -3.77
C LYS A 38 -6.83 -7.91 -4.17
N GLN A 39 -7.92 -7.27 -4.60
CA GLN A 39 -7.97 -5.88 -5.04
C GLN A 39 -7.82 -4.95 -3.84
N GLU A 40 -8.50 -5.25 -2.73
CA GLU A 40 -8.34 -4.53 -1.45
C GLU A 40 -6.88 -4.55 -0.98
N ARG A 41 -6.23 -5.73 -1.01
CA ARG A 41 -4.80 -5.84 -0.71
C ARG A 41 -3.91 -5.05 -1.66
N GLN A 42 -4.30 -4.87 -2.92
CA GLN A 42 -3.54 -4.03 -3.86
C GLN A 42 -3.68 -2.55 -3.55
N VAL A 43 -4.88 -2.09 -3.18
CA VAL A 43 -5.12 -0.72 -2.73
C VAL A 43 -4.27 -0.42 -1.51
N GLN A 44 -4.34 -1.27 -0.47
CA GLN A 44 -3.58 -1.05 0.76
C GLN A 44 -2.05 -1.02 0.51
N LYS A 45 -1.53 -1.93 -0.32
CA LYS A 45 -0.12 -1.89 -0.73
C LYS A 45 0.25 -0.61 -1.49
N ALA A 46 -0.66 -0.10 -2.31
CA ALA A 46 -0.45 1.12 -3.09
C ALA A 46 -0.46 2.36 -2.19
N GLU A 47 -1.31 2.39 -1.16
CA GLU A 47 -1.35 3.43 -0.13
C GLU A 47 -0.08 3.44 0.71
N ASP A 48 0.36 2.28 1.20
CA ASP A 48 1.60 2.15 1.96
C ASP A 48 2.82 2.63 1.14
N ALA A 49 2.86 2.24 -0.14
CA ALA A 49 3.90 2.71 -1.05
C ALA A 49 3.82 4.22 -1.28
N LEU A 50 2.61 4.79 -1.39
CA LEU A 50 2.42 6.23 -1.53
C LEU A 50 2.92 6.99 -0.29
N ALA A 51 2.66 6.47 0.90
CA ALA A 51 3.18 7.02 2.15
C ALA A 51 4.71 7.03 2.17
N ARG A 52 5.35 5.91 1.81
CA ARG A 52 6.82 5.81 1.75
C ARG A 52 7.44 6.79 0.76
N VAL A 53 6.94 6.86 -0.48
CA VAL A 53 7.51 7.80 -1.47
C VAL A 53 7.24 9.26 -1.12
N THR A 54 6.14 9.54 -0.41
CA THR A 54 5.85 10.87 0.11
C THR A 54 6.84 11.27 1.20
N ALA A 55 7.19 10.36 2.11
CA ALA A 55 8.23 10.59 3.11
C ALA A 55 9.60 10.82 2.47
N VAL A 56 9.97 10.03 1.44
CA VAL A 56 11.20 10.27 0.67
C VAL A 56 11.19 11.64 0.02
N PHE A 57 10.09 12.04 -0.62
CA PHE A 57 9.99 13.37 -1.23
C PHE A 57 10.13 14.50 -0.20
N ALA A 58 9.55 14.34 0.99
CA ALA A 58 9.70 15.30 2.09
C ALA A 58 11.17 15.43 2.51
N LYS A 59 11.86 14.30 2.74
CA LYS A 59 13.29 14.26 3.06
C LYS A 59 14.16 14.91 1.98
N GLN A 60 13.83 14.71 0.70
CA GLN A 60 14.55 15.38 -0.39
C GLN A 60 14.32 16.90 -0.43
N LYS A 61 13.18 17.40 0.06
CA LYS A 61 12.98 18.85 0.21
C LYS A 61 13.91 19.43 1.27
N GLU A 62 14.11 18.71 2.38
CA GLU A 62 15.04 19.09 3.45
C GLU A 62 16.47 19.10 2.92
N HIS A 63 16.92 18.05 2.23
CA HIS A 63 18.26 18.03 1.62
C HIS A 63 18.52 19.17 0.63
N VAL A 64 17.49 19.60 -0.12
CA VAL A 64 17.62 20.79 -0.99
C VAL A 64 17.75 22.08 -0.17
N ALA A 65 17.08 22.17 0.99
CA ALA A 65 17.22 23.31 1.88
C ALA A 65 18.62 23.35 2.52
N ASP A 66 19.12 22.22 3.00
CA ASP A 66 20.45 22.06 3.57
C ASP A 66 21.54 22.41 2.53
N ALA A 67 21.46 21.84 1.33
CA ALA A 67 22.42 22.15 0.27
C ALA A 67 22.38 23.63 -0.16
N ARG A 68 21.23 24.31 -0.06
CA ARG A 68 21.15 25.77 -0.27
C ARG A 68 21.85 26.53 0.85
N GLN A 69 21.79 26.03 2.07
CA GLN A 69 22.50 26.61 3.21
C GLN A 69 24.01 26.42 3.07
N ASP A 70 24.47 25.25 2.62
CA ASP A 70 25.90 24.99 2.36
C ASP A 70 26.47 25.93 1.30
N VAL A 71 25.72 26.20 0.23
CA VAL A 71 26.12 27.18 -0.79
C VAL A 71 26.27 28.60 -0.21
N LYS A 72 25.48 28.96 0.80
CA LYS A 72 25.54 30.28 1.45
C LYS A 72 26.70 30.40 2.42
N HIS A 73 27.07 29.31 3.09
CA HIS A 73 28.14 29.27 4.10
C HIS A 73 29.50 28.81 3.55
N ALA A 74 29.62 28.57 2.24
CA ALA A 74 30.89 28.24 1.63
C ALA A 74 31.85 29.44 1.67
N ASP A 75 33.04 29.24 2.25
CA ASP A 75 33.98 30.33 2.54
C ASP A 75 34.84 30.69 1.33
N ASN A 76 35.03 29.76 0.40
CA ASN A 76 35.84 29.96 -0.79
C ASN A 76 35.17 29.47 -2.08
N ARG A 77 35.77 29.84 -3.22
CA ARG A 77 35.22 29.50 -4.54
C ARG A 77 35.16 28.00 -4.80
N SER A 78 36.14 27.23 -4.32
CA SER A 78 36.18 25.78 -4.52
C SER A 78 35.03 25.11 -3.78
N GLU A 79 34.88 25.41 -2.49
CA GLU A 79 33.77 24.92 -1.66
C GLU A 79 32.41 25.34 -2.23
N ARG A 80 32.28 26.59 -2.66
CA ARG A 80 31.03 27.07 -3.26
C ARG A 80 30.68 26.30 -4.54
N SER A 81 31.66 26.00 -5.38
CA SER A 81 31.42 25.22 -6.60
C SER A 81 30.97 23.79 -6.29
N ALA A 82 31.58 23.15 -5.29
CA ALA A 82 31.19 21.83 -4.82
C ALA A 82 29.78 21.84 -4.20
N ALA A 83 29.46 22.84 -3.38
CA ALA A 83 28.14 23.01 -2.78
C ALA A 83 27.05 23.26 -3.84
N ILE A 84 27.35 24.02 -4.90
CA ILE A 84 26.42 24.23 -6.03
C ILE A 84 26.17 22.91 -6.76
N ALA A 85 27.20 22.10 -7.01
CA ALA A 85 27.05 20.78 -7.62
C ALA A 85 26.18 19.86 -6.75
N ALA A 86 26.41 19.85 -5.42
CA ALA A 86 25.58 19.11 -4.47
C ALA A 86 24.12 19.59 -4.46
N LEU A 87 23.89 20.90 -4.55
CA LEU A 87 22.55 21.47 -4.68
C LEU A 87 21.84 21.01 -5.95
N HIS A 88 22.54 20.98 -7.10
CA HIS A 88 21.97 20.46 -8.34
C HIS A 88 21.60 18.98 -8.23
N ASP A 89 22.47 18.16 -7.65
CA ASP A 89 22.18 16.73 -7.41
C ASP A 89 20.98 16.55 -6.46
N ALA A 90 20.91 17.32 -5.37
CA ALA A 90 19.77 17.30 -4.45
C ALA A 90 18.45 17.68 -5.15
N GLN A 91 18.48 18.69 -6.03
CA GLN A 91 17.31 19.08 -6.83
C GLN A 91 16.90 17.97 -7.81
N ALA A 92 17.85 17.32 -8.48
CA ALA A 92 17.57 16.21 -9.37
C ALA A 92 16.94 15.03 -8.62
N LYS A 93 17.47 14.68 -7.45
CA LYS A 93 16.91 13.64 -6.56
C LYS A 93 15.50 13.99 -6.09
N LYS A 94 15.26 15.24 -5.71
CA LYS A 94 13.90 15.74 -5.38
C LYS A 94 12.95 15.59 -6.56
N SER A 95 13.37 15.95 -7.77
CA SER A 95 12.52 15.82 -8.97
C SER A 95 12.12 14.36 -9.22
N LYS A 96 13.11 13.45 -9.21
CA LYS A 96 12.87 12.00 -9.35
C LYS A 96 11.92 11.45 -8.28
N ALA A 97 12.09 11.88 -7.03
CA ALA A 97 11.18 11.49 -5.95
C ALA A 97 9.76 12.04 -6.17
N GLY A 98 9.63 13.25 -6.73
CA GLY A 98 8.35 13.84 -7.11
C GLY A 98 7.65 13.06 -8.24
N GLU A 99 8.39 12.65 -9.27
CA GLU A 99 7.88 11.80 -10.35
C GLU A 99 7.45 10.42 -9.83
N ALA A 100 8.26 9.79 -8.98
CA ALA A 100 7.92 8.52 -8.35
C ALA A 100 6.65 8.62 -7.50
N LYS A 101 6.47 9.73 -6.76
CA LYS A 101 5.23 10.02 -6.03
C LYS A 101 4.03 10.10 -6.97
N LYS A 102 4.11 10.87 -8.06
CA LYS A 102 3.04 10.98 -9.05
C LYS A 102 2.68 9.62 -9.67
N ALA A 103 3.69 8.84 -10.06
CA ALA A 103 3.48 7.49 -10.58
C ALA A 103 2.76 6.59 -9.56
N GLN A 104 3.08 6.71 -8.28
CA GLN A 104 2.43 5.95 -7.22
C GLN A 104 0.97 6.39 -6.98
N GLN A 105 0.66 7.68 -7.12
CA GLN A 105 -0.72 8.18 -7.09
C GLN A 105 -1.56 7.59 -8.24
N MET A 106 -0.99 7.52 -9.45
CA MET A 106 -1.67 6.90 -10.60
C MET A 106 -1.91 5.40 -10.38
N ARG A 107 -0.95 4.70 -9.76
CA ARG A 107 -1.11 3.27 -9.41
C ARG A 107 -2.20 3.06 -8.38
N LEU A 108 -2.31 3.95 -7.39
CA LEU A 108 -3.39 3.91 -6.40
C LEU A 108 -4.75 4.13 -7.07
N ALA A 109 -4.87 5.15 -7.92
CA ALA A 109 -6.09 5.37 -8.69
C ALA A 109 -6.51 4.13 -9.50
N LYS A 110 -5.54 3.48 -10.18
CA LYS A 110 -5.83 2.25 -10.94
C LYS A 110 -6.20 1.06 -10.05
N ALA A 111 -5.66 0.98 -8.85
CA ALA A 111 -6.02 -0.07 -7.89
C ALA A 111 -7.47 0.13 -7.40
N ASN A 112 -7.88 1.37 -7.15
CA ASN A 112 -9.25 1.72 -6.78
C ASN A 112 -10.23 1.39 -7.90
N GLU A 113 -9.94 1.77 -9.16
CA GLU A 113 -10.79 1.40 -10.31
C GLU A 113 -11.00 -0.11 -10.42
N ARG A 114 -9.96 -0.92 -10.14
CA ARG A 114 -10.06 -2.39 -10.17
C ARG A 114 -10.89 -2.93 -9.02
N LEU A 115 -10.82 -2.30 -7.85
CA LEU A 115 -11.63 -2.67 -6.70
C LEU A 115 -13.11 -2.37 -7.00
N GLU A 116 -13.42 -1.17 -7.48
CA GLU A 116 -14.76 -0.76 -7.89
C GLU A 116 -15.34 -1.68 -8.98
N SER A 117 -14.53 -2.03 -9.99
CA SER A 117 -14.96 -2.97 -11.03
C SER A 117 -15.26 -4.36 -10.46
N CYS A 118 -14.50 -4.79 -9.45
CA CYS A 118 -14.71 -6.07 -8.80
C CYS A 118 -15.99 -6.05 -7.95
N THR A 119 -16.21 -5.00 -7.16
CA THR A 119 -17.42 -4.87 -6.33
C THR A 119 -18.68 -4.78 -7.21
N ALA A 120 -18.63 -4.03 -8.31
CA ALA A 120 -19.72 -3.96 -9.27
C ALA A 120 -20.03 -5.32 -9.93
N ALA A 121 -19.01 -6.13 -10.23
CA ALA A 121 -19.21 -7.48 -10.75
C ALA A 121 -19.85 -8.43 -9.71
N GLN A 122 -19.62 -8.19 -8.42
CA GLN A 122 -20.26 -8.96 -7.34
C GLN A 122 -21.72 -8.55 -7.11
N GLU A 123 -22.08 -7.30 -7.39
CA GLU A 123 -23.46 -6.78 -7.30
C GLU A 123 -24.32 -7.18 -8.51
N THR A 124 -23.70 -7.68 -9.58
CA THR A 124 -24.38 -8.20 -10.77
C THR A 124 -24.30 -9.74 -10.84
N PRO A 125 -24.80 -10.51 -9.85
CA PRO A 125 -24.96 -11.94 -10.06
C PRO A 125 -26.04 -12.13 -11.14
N ALA A 126 -25.69 -12.88 -12.17
CA ALA A 126 -26.52 -13.19 -13.32
C ALA A 126 -27.99 -13.47 -12.94
N SER A 127 -28.88 -12.66 -13.48
CA SER A 127 -30.28 -13.04 -13.74
C SER A 127 -30.38 -13.53 -15.18
#